data_AF-A0AA39UAH4-F1
#
_entry.id   AF-A0AA39UAH4-F1
#
_cell.length_a   1.000
_cell.length_b   1.000
_cell.length_c   1.000
_cell.angle_alpha   90.00
_cell.angle_beta   90.00
_cell.angle_gamma   90.00
#
_symmetry.space_group_name_H-M   'P 1'
#
loop_
_entity.id
_entity.type
_entity.pdbx_description
1 polymer ?
#
loop_
_entity_poly.entity_id
_entity_poly.type
_entity_poly.pdbx_seq_one_letter_code
_entity_poly.pdbx_strand_id
1 'polypeptide(L)'
;MLRTPLATITGNRPRNKELSPFQRGILVGHAAQGLSYGRIAKATKLPKTTVRTAVLNASLQQNGESRPRSGRPSIVTDRDRRHVIRTARVNPRITYQKLQEETQLNFSHSTFYRILREYGLTNWLAKQRPLLTEEVAAKRLAWCRERRRWGWEEWSKVI
;
A
#
# COMPACT_ATOMS: atom_id res chain seq x y z
N MET A 1 44.13 13.35 15.57
CA MET A 1 43.22 14.18 16.38
C MET A 1 42.28 13.28 17.15
N LEU A 2 42.32 13.32 18.48
CA LEU A 2 41.39 12.56 19.33
C LEU A 2 39.96 13.10 19.11
N ARG A 3 39.04 12.23 18.69
CA ARG A 3 37.63 12.61 18.57
C ARG A 3 37.05 12.77 19.97
N THR A 4 36.46 13.93 20.25
CA THR A 4 35.69 14.17 21.47
C THR A 4 34.51 13.19 21.51
N PRO A 5 34.30 12.43 22.61
CA PRO A 5 33.15 11.54 22.71
C PRO A 5 31.84 12.34 22.68
N LEU A 6 30.81 11.77 22.05
CA LEU A 6 29.47 12.36 22.00
C LEU A 6 28.96 12.55 23.44
N ALA A 7 28.60 13.79 23.80
CA ALA A 7 28.00 14.09 25.09
C ALA A 7 26.69 13.30 25.31
N THR A 8 26.31 13.10 26.58
CA THR A 8 25.03 12.48 26.96
C THR A 8 23.86 13.23 26.32
N ILE A 9 23.00 12.52 25.59
CA ILE A 9 21.76 13.05 25.03
C ILE A 9 20.96 13.69 26.17
N THR A 10 20.69 14.99 26.01
CA THR A 10 19.95 15.82 26.96
C THR A 10 18.67 15.12 27.42
N GLY A 11 18.30 15.24 28.71
CA GLY A 11 17.02 14.76 29.24
C GLY A 11 15.79 15.51 28.69
N ASN A 12 15.97 16.44 27.75
CA ASN A 12 14.89 17.20 27.14
C ASN A 12 14.17 16.37 26.08
N ARG A 13 12.85 16.28 26.22
CA ARG A 13 11.98 15.67 25.21
C ARG A 13 12.15 16.42 23.88
N PRO A 14 12.39 15.72 22.75
CA PRO A 14 12.49 16.39 21.47
C PRO A 14 11.16 17.05 21.10
N ARG A 15 11.23 18.20 20.44
CA ARG A 15 10.06 18.95 19.97
C ARG A 15 9.18 18.04 19.12
N ASN A 16 7.86 18.13 19.30
CA ASN A 16 6.84 17.34 18.57
C ASN A 16 6.90 15.81 18.77
N LYS A 17 7.66 15.29 19.76
CA LYS A 17 7.58 13.87 20.10
C LYS A 17 6.18 13.53 20.60
N GLU A 18 5.53 12.54 19.99
CA GLU A 18 4.21 12.07 20.42
C GLU A 18 4.28 11.36 21.77
N LEU A 19 3.18 11.36 22.53
CA LEU A 19 3.06 10.55 23.74
C LEU A 19 2.95 9.08 23.36
N SER A 20 3.66 8.21 24.08
CA SER A 20 3.51 6.77 23.90
C SER A 20 2.12 6.30 24.38
N PRO A 21 1.61 5.17 23.88
CA PRO A 21 0.34 4.59 24.34
C PRO A 21 0.32 4.39 25.86
N PHE A 22 1.41 3.91 26.43
CA PHE A 22 1.57 3.75 27.88
C PHE A 22 1.44 5.07 28.65
N GLN A 23 2.10 6.14 28.18
CA GLN A 23 1.97 7.46 28.79
C GLN A 23 0.53 7.97 28.74
N ARG A 24 -0.18 7.75 27.62
CA ARG A 24 -1.60 8.13 27.52
C ARG A 24 -2.47 7.30 28.47
N GLY A 25 -2.19 6.01 28.62
CA GLY A 25 -2.85 5.14 29.59
C GLY A 25 -2.74 5.66 31.03
N ILE A 26 -1.54 6.10 31.45
CA ILE A 26 -1.34 6.71 32.77
C ILE A 26 -2.19 7.99 32.93
N LEU A 27 -2.21 8.85 31.91
CA LEU A 27 -2.97 10.10 31.94
C LEU A 27 -4.48 9.85 32.06
N VAL A 28 -5.00 8.92 31.26
CA VAL A 28 -6.41 8.53 31.28
C VAL A 28 -6.77 7.87 32.61
N GLY A 29 -5.90 7.00 33.14
CA GLY A 29 -6.08 6.35 34.44
C GLY A 29 -6.17 7.34 35.59
N HIS A 30 -5.27 8.33 35.66
CA HIS A 30 -5.37 9.38 36.67
C HIS A 30 -6.61 10.26 36.51
N ALA A 31 -7.03 10.54 35.27
CA ALA A 31 -8.25 11.31 35.02
C ALA A 31 -9.51 10.53 35.45
N ALA A 32 -9.54 9.21 35.23
CA ALA A 32 -10.60 8.32 35.68
C ALA A 32 -10.70 8.26 37.22
N GLN A 33 -9.59 8.46 37.94
CA GLN A 33 -9.55 8.60 39.40
C GLN A 33 -10.02 9.99 39.90
N GLY A 34 -10.43 10.90 38.99
CA GLY A 34 -10.91 12.24 39.36
C GLY A 34 -9.81 13.25 39.68
N LEU A 35 -8.52 12.96 39.39
CA LEU A 35 -7.45 13.93 39.58
C LEU A 35 -7.60 15.11 38.61
N SER A 36 -7.37 16.33 39.11
CA SER A 36 -7.36 17.52 38.25
C SER A 36 -6.18 17.49 37.27
N TYR A 37 -6.37 18.03 36.07
CA TYR A 37 -5.31 18.08 35.04
C TYR A 37 -4.02 18.77 35.51
N GLY A 38 -4.11 19.72 36.45
CA GLY A 38 -2.94 20.36 37.05
C GLY A 38 -2.12 19.42 37.94
N ARG A 39 -2.79 18.58 38.74
CA ARG A 39 -2.11 17.56 39.56
C ARG A 39 -1.45 16.50 38.67
N ILE A 40 -2.16 16.04 37.64
CA ILE A 40 -1.64 15.07 36.67
C ILE A 40 -0.41 15.64 35.96
N ALA A 41 -0.49 16.88 35.46
CA ALA A 41 0.62 17.56 34.80
C ALA A 41 1.88 17.63 35.68
N LYS A 42 1.71 17.98 36.96
CA LYS A 42 2.81 18.04 37.93
C LYS A 42 3.42 16.65 38.18
N ALA A 43 2.59 15.62 38.31
CA ALA A 43 3.04 14.25 38.53
C ALA A 43 3.78 13.66 37.31
N THR A 44 3.25 13.86 36.10
CA THR A 44 3.82 13.29 34.86
C THR A 44 4.89 14.18 34.22
N LYS A 45 5.17 15.38 34.77
CA LYS A 45 6.05 16.39 34.18
C LYS A 45 5.69 16.73 32.72
N LEU A 46 4.39 16.78 32.44
CA LEU A 46 3.85 17.11 31.11
C LEU A 46 3.09 18.44 31.16
N PRO A 47 3.08 19.22 30.08
CA PRO A 47 2.25 20.42 30.02
C PRO A 47 0.77 20.10 30.27
N LYS A 48 0.08 20.94 31.04
CA LYS A 48 -1.36 20.79 31.34
C LYS A 48 -2.21 20.69 30.06
N THR A 49 -1.82 21.41 29.01
CA THR A 49 -2.47 21.35 27.68
C THR A 49 -2.35 19.97 27.06
N THR A 50 -1.17 19.35 27.13
CA THR A 50 -0.93 17.98 26.63
C THR A 50 -1.73 16.94 27.42
N VAL A 51 -1.82 17.07 28.75
CA VAL A 51 -2.66 16.20 29.58
C VAL A 51 -4.12 16.30 29.16
N ARG A 52 -4.63 17.54 29.06
CA ARG A 52 -6.02 17.80 28.66
C ARG A 52 -6.32 17.21 27.28
N THR A 53 -5.47 17.45 26.28
CA THR A 53 -5.70 16.92 24.93
C THR A 53 -5.61 15.40 24.88
N ALA A 54 -4.69 14.78 25.63
CA ALA A 54 -4.59 13.33 25.70
C ALA A 54 -5.85 12.68 26.29
N VAL A 55 -6.39 13.24 27.38
CA VAL A 55 -7.61 12.73 28.02
C VAL A 55 -8.84 12.94 27.14
N LEU A 56 -9.02 14.13 26.57
CA LEU A 56 -10.17 14.42 25.70
C LEU A 56 -10.16 13.58 24.42
N ASN A 57 -8.99 13.32 23.83
CA ASN A 57 -8.87 12.52 22.62
C ASN A 57 -8.81 11.01 22.88
N ALA A 58 -8.89 10.56 24.13
CA ALA A 58 -8.77 9.15 24.48
C ALA A 58 -9.86 8.30 23.81
N SER A 59 -11.08 8.83 23.71
CA SER A 59 -12.21 8.15 23.04
C SER A 59 -12.06 8.04 21.52
N LEU A 60 -11.23 8.90 20.91
CA LEU A 60 -10.98 8.92 19.47
C LEU A 60 -9.85 7.97 19.05
N GLN A 61 -9.10 7.43 20.01
CA GLN A 61 -7.92 6.61 19.78
C GLN A 61 -8.24 5.15 20.05
N GLN A 62 -7.60 4.24 19.31
CA GLN A 62 -7.62 2.82 19.64
C GLN A 62 -6.32 2.50 20.39
N ASN A 63 -6.45 1.91 21.59
CA ASN A 63 -5.32 1.49 22.44
C ASN A 63 -4.30 2.60 22.78
N GLY A 64 -4.71 3.87 22.78
CA GLY A 64 -3.80 5.00 23.05
C GLY A 64 -2.80 5.27 21.92
N GLU A 65 -2.95 4.64 20.76
CA GLU A 65 -2.12 4.93 19.60
C GLU A 65 -2.51 6.25 18.92
N SER A 66 -1.54 6.90 18.29
CA SER A 66 -1.83 8.04 17.43
C SER A 66 -2.57 7.58 16.19
N ARG A 67 -3.62 8.32 15.82
CA ARG A 67 -4.33 8.08 14.56
C ARG A 67 -3.38 8.32 13.39
N PRO A 68 -3.47 7.51 12.32
CA PRO A 68 -2.71 7.75 11.11
C PRO A 68 -3.05 9.14 10.57
N ARG A 69 -2.03 9.86 10.11
CA ARG A 69 -2.23 11.16 9.45
C ARG A 69 -2.84 10.92 8.08
N SER A 70 -3.75 11.78 7.65
CA SER A 70 -4.43 11.67 6.34
C SER A 70 -3.46 11.71 5.16
N GLY A 71 -2.27 12.28 5.33
CA GLY A 71 -1.30 12.47 4.26
C GLY A 71 -1.78 13.48 3.21
N ARG A 72 -1.03 13.57 2.11
CA ARG A 72 -1.38 14.40 0.96
C ARG A 72 -2.42 13.66 0.10
N PRO A 73 -3.53 14.30 -0.31
CA PRO A 73 -4.48 13.68 -1.21
C PRO A 73 -3.82 13.30 -2.53
N SER A 74 -4.26 12.19 -3.11
CA SER A 74 -3.79 11.74 -4.43
C SER A 74 -4.26 12.72 -5.51
N ILE A 75 -3.37 13.02 -6.47
CA ILE A 75 -3.73 13.74 -7.70
C ILE A 75 -4.61 12.90 -8.63
N VAL A 76 -4.46 11.57 -8.55
CA VAL A 76 -5.21 10.63 -9.40
C VAL A 76 -6.57 10.36 -8.76
N THR A 77 -7.65 10.65 -9.50
CA THR A 77 -9.02 10.30 -9.10
C THR A 77 -9.40 8.88 -9.52
N ASP A 78 -10.46 8.32 -8.93
CA ASP A 78 -10.97 6.99 -9.31
C ASP A 78 -11.53 6.95 -10.74
N ARG A 79 -11.99 8.10 -11.26
CA ARG A 79 -12.39 8.23 -12.66
C ARG A 79 -11.18 8.08 -13.58
N ASP A 80 -10.09 8.76 -13.26
CA ASP A 80 -8.86 8.74 -14.04
C ASP A 80 -8.25 7.35 -14.04
N ARG A 81 -8.18 6.69 -12.87
CA ARG A 81 -7.74 5.28 -12.76
C ARG A 81 -8.52 4.38 -13.71
N ARG A 82 -9.85 4.43 -13.64
CA ARG A 82 -10.73 3.63 -14.49
C ARG A 82 -10.56 3.94 -15.98
N HIS A 83 -10.27 5.19 -16.32
CA HIS A 83 -10.02 5.58 -17.70
C HIS A 83 -8.72 4.96 -18.21
N VAL A 84 -7.61 5.18 -17.48
CA VAL A 84 -6.29 4.62 -17.79
C VAL A 84 -6.34 3.10 -17.98
N ILE A 85 -7.00 2.39 -17.07
CA ILE A 85 -7.07 0.92 -17.11
C ILE A 85 -7.86 0.43 -18.32
N ARG A 86 -8.98 1.09 -18.65
CA ARG A 86 -9.76 0.71 -19.84
C ARG A 86 -8.96 0.92 -21.11
N THR A 87 -8.32 2.08 -21.25
CA THR A 87 -7.47 2.40 -22.40
C THR A 87 -6.34 1.38 -22.57
N ALA A 88 -5.63 1.04 -21.48
CA ALA A 88 -4.57 0.04 -21.50
C ALA A 88 -5.05 -1.39 -21.81
N ARG A 89 -6.27 -1.75 -21.44
CA ARG A 89 -6.84 -3.08 -21.76
C ARG A 89 -7.27 -3.20 -23.21
N VAL A 90 -7.79 -2.12 -23.81
CA VAL A 90 -8.14 -2.10 -25.23
C VAL A 90 -6.88 -2.23 -26.08
N ASN A 91 -5.81 -1.53 -25.70
CA ASN A 91 -4.54 -1.53 -26.41
C ASN A 91 -3.38 -2.03 -25.52
N PRO A 92 -3.17 -3.35 -25.36
CA PRO A 92 -2.14 -3.90 -24.46
C PRO A 92 -0.69 -3.52 -24.78
N ARG A 93 -0.43 -3.01 -26.00
CA ARG A 93 0.90 -2.56 -26.47
C ARG A 93 1.06 -1.03 -26.44
N ILE A 94 0.14 -0.32 -25.79
CA ILE A 94 0.18 1.14 -25.72
C ILE A 94 1.42 1.64 -24.97
N THR A 95 2.07 2.69 -25.49
CA THR A 95 3.18 3.36 -24.80
C THR A 95 2.64 4.39 -23.80
N TYR A 96 3.44 4.79 -22.81
CA TYR A 96 3.01 5.79 -21.84
C TYR A 96 2.65 7.14 -22.48
N GLN A 97 3.38 7.55 -23.51
CA GLN A 97 3.09 8.77 -24.26
C GLN A 97 1.72 8.70 -24.95
N LYS A 98 1.43 7.60 -25.66
CA LYS A 98 0.11 7.41 -26.30
C LYS A 98 -0.99 7.28 -25.26
N LEU A 99 -0.72 6.65 -24.12
CA LEU A 99 -1.68 6.54 -23.02
C LEU A 99 -2.01 7.92 -22.43
N GLN A 100 -1.02 8.80 -22.33
CA GLN A 100 -1.22 10.19 -21.92
C GLN A 100 -2.07 10.96 -22.93
N GLU A 101 -1.77 10.83 -24.23
CA GLU A 101 -2.53 11.44 -25.32
C GLU A 101 -3.98 10.94 -25.39
N GLU A 102 -4.20 9.62 -25.30
CA GLU A 102 -5.54 9.03 -25.36
C GLU A 102 -6.40 9.36 -24.13
N THR A 103 -5.78 9.49 -22.96
CA THR A 103 -6.50 9.80 -21.72
C THR A 103 -6.63 11.30 -21.44
N GLN A 104 -5.85 12.13 -22.13
CA GLN A 104 -5.72 13.57 -21.86
C GLN A 104 -5.37 13.89 -20.39
N LEU A 105 -4.70 12.94 -19.71
CA LEU A 105 -4.29 13.07 -18.32
C LEU A 105 -2.82 13.45 -18.25
N ASN A 106 -2.51 14.62 -17.70
CA ASN A 106 -1.12 15.08 -17.54
C ASN A 106 -0.42 14.43 -16.33
N PHE A 107 -0.30 13.11 -16.35
CA PHE A 107 0.39 12.34 -15.33
C PHE A 107 1.81 11.98 -15.78
N SER A 108 2.73 11.87 -14.83
CA SER A 108 4.06 11.34 -15.12
C SER A 108 4.00 9.85 -15.47
N HIS A 109 5.00 9.36 -16.22
CA HIS A 109 5.14 7.93 -16.54
C HIS A 109 5.08 7.05 -15.27
N SER A 110 5.73 7.46 -14.18
CA SER A 110 5.70 6.73 -12.90
C SER A 110 4.29 6.62 -12.31
N THR A 111 3.44 7.63 -12.53
CA THR A 111 2.06 7.63 -12.07
C THR A 111 1.22 6.64 -12.88
N PHE A 112 1.34 6.65 -14.22
CA PHE A 112 0.71 5.65 -15.07
C PHE A 112 1.17 4.23 -14.71
N TYR A 113 2.48 4.02 -14.57
CA TYR A 113 3.03 2.72 -14.19
C TYR A 113 2.47 2.22 -12.85
N ARG A 114 2.42 3.09 -11.82
CA ARG A 114 1.85 2.72 -10.51
C ARG A 114 0.39 2.29 -10.61
N ILE A 115 -0.42 3.04 -11.38
CA ILE A 115 -1.83 2.69 -11.62
C ILE A 115 -1.92 1.32 -12.29
N LEU A 116 -1.18 1.10 -13.38
CA LEU A 116 -1.24 -0.15 -14.12
C LEU A 116 -0.74 -1.35 -13.31
N ARG A 117 0.33 -1.17 -12.53
CA ARG A 117 0.90 -2.20 -11.65
C ARG A 117 -0.08 -2.66 -10.58
N GLU A 118 -0.84 -1.75 -9.99
CA GLU A 118 -1.87 -2.07 -8.98
C GLU A 118 -2.96 -3.00 -9.54
N TYR A 119 -3.19 -2.96 -10.86
CA TYR A 119 -4.15 -3.79 -11.58
C TYR A 119 -3.50 -4.97 -12.34
N GLY A 120 -2.22 -5.27 -12.07
CA GLY A 120 -1.50 -6.37 -12.70
C GLY A 120 -1.18 -6.17 -14.18
N LEU A 121 -1.39 -4.97 -14.73
CA LEU A 121 -1.08 -4.63 -16.12
C LEU A 121 0.38 -4.18 -16.23
N THR A 122 1.31 -5.10 -16.04
CA THR A 122 2.76 -4.84 -16.16
C THR A 122 3.30 -5.32 -17.51
N ASN A 123 4.62 -5.33 -17.69
CA ASN A 123 5.34 -5.70 -18.92
C ASN A 123 5.24 -7.21 -19.23
N TRP A 124 4.04 -7.76 -19.24
CA TRP A 124 3.78 -9.10 -19.75
C TRP A 124 3.74 -9.08 -21.27
N LEU A 125 4.33 -10.11 -21.87
CA LEU A 125 4.29 -10.29 -23.32
C LEU A 125 2.83 -10.37 -23.77
N ALA A 126 2.38 -9.37 -24.54
CA ALA A 126 1.13 -9.41 -25.28
C ALA A 126 1.26 -10.40 -26.44
N LYS A 127 1.32 -11.70 -26.11
CA LYS A 127 1.41 -12.81 -27.04
C LYS A 127 0.01 -13.17 -27.50
N GLN A 128 -0.19 -13.15 -28.81
CA GLN A 128 -1.43 -13.64 -29.41
C GLN A 128 -1.54 -15.14 -29.14
N ARG A 129 -2.69 -15.59 -28.65
CA ARG A 129 -2.99 -17.02 -28.60
C ARG A 129 -3.17 -17.47 -30.07
N PRO A 130 -2.48 -18.52 -30.53
CA PRO A 130 -2.75 -19.09 -31.84
C PRO A 130 -4.25 -19.40 -31.95
N LEU A 131 -4.88 -18.96 -33.03
CA LEU A 131 -6.29 -19.21 -33.27
C LEU A 131 -6.52 -20.72 -33.37
N LEU A 132 -7.47 -21.24 -32.58
CA LEU A 132 -7.88 -22.63 -32.68
C LEU A 132 -8.87 -22.77 -33.83
N THR A 133 -8.37 -23.02 -35.03
CA THR A 133 -9.21 -23.36 -36.18
C THR A 133 -9.82 -24.75 -36.00
N GLU A 134 -10.94 -25.03 -36.65
CA GLU A 134 -11.62 -26.33 -36.59
C GLU A 134 -10.67 -27.47 -37.02
N GLU A 135 -9.86 -27.24 -38.04
CA GLU A 135 -8.84 -28.19 -38.49
C GLU A 135 -7.80 -28.50 -37.42
N VAL A 136 -7.28 -27.47 -36.73
CA VAL A 136 -6.30 -27.64 -35.65
C VAL A 136 -6.95 -28.32 -34.44
N ALA A 137 -8.21 -28.00 -34.15
CA ALA A 137 -8.98 -28.66 -33.10
C ALA A 137 -9.18 -30.15 -33.39
N ALA A 138 -9.56 -30.50 -34.62
CA ALA A 138 -9.73 -31.88 -35.06
C ALA A 138 -8.41 -32.67 -34.97
N LYS A 139 -7.29 -32.09 -35.45
CA LYS A 139 -5.96 -32.68 -35.34
C LYS A 139 -5.56 -32.92 -33.88
N ARG A 140 -5.78 -31.92 -33.00
CA ARG A 140 -5.53 -32.07 -31.55
C ARG A 140 -6.40 -33.15 -30.93
N LEU A 141 -7.68 -33.22 -31.30
CA LEU A 141 -8.61 -34.22 -30.79
C LEU A 141 -8.21 -35.64 -31.21
N ALA A 142 -7.86 -35.83 -32.49
CA ALA A 142 -7.35 -37.10 -33.00
C ALA A 142 -6.08 -37.53 -32.25
N TRP A 143 -5.12 -36.62 -32.12
CA TRP A 143 -3.87 -36.86 -31.40
C TRP A 143 -4.10 -37.29 -29.95
N CYS A 144 -5.03 -36.62 -29.24
CA CYS A 144 -5.40 -36.98 -27.86
C CYS A 144 -6.13 -38.32 -27.78
N ARG A 145 -7.02 -38.64 -28.73
CA ARG A 145 -7.77 -39.90 -28.74
C ARG A 145 -6.86 -41.11 -28.96
N GLU A 146 -5.92 -41.00 -29.91
CA GLU A 146 -4.91 -42.02 -30.18
C GLU A 146 -4.06 -42.34 -28.94
N ARG A 147 -3.76 -41.31 -28.14
CA ARG A 147 -2.83 -41.40 -26.99
C ARG A 147 -3.54 -41.44 -25.65
N ARG A 148 -4.86 -41.62 -25.64
CA ARG A 148 -5.69 -41.60 -24.42
C ARG A 148 -5.28 -42.65 -23.39
N ARG A 149 -4.71 -43.77 -23.85
CA ARG A 149 -4.28 -44.90 -23.01
C ARG A 149 -2.78 -44.94 -22.76
N TRP A 150 -2.03 -43.95 -23.21
CA TRP A 150 -0.58 -43.90 -23.00
C TRP A 150 -0.25 -43.76 -21.52
N GLY A 151 0.70 -44.56 -21.07
CA GLY A 151 1.31 -44.49 -19.75
C GLY A 151 2.57 -43.63 -19.76
N TRP A 152 3.27 -43.64 -18.62
CA TRP A 152 4.48 -42.85 -18.42
C TRP A 152 5.59 -43.15 -19.45
N GLU A 153 5.80 -44.42 -19.78
CA GLU A 153 6.87 -44.87 -20.70
C GLU A 153 6.68 -44.37 -22.13
N GLU A 154 5.43 -44.22 -22.60
CA GLU A 154 5.17 -43.65 -23.92
C GLU A 154 5.25 -42.12 -23.90
N TRP A 155 4.79 -41.47 -22.83
CA TRP A 155 4.88 -40.02 -22.68
C TRP A 155 6.33 -39.52 -22.54
N SER A 156 7.22 -40.29 -21.92
CA SER A 156 8.63 -39.92 -21.75
C SER A 156 9.40 -39.82 -23.08
N LYS A 157 8.83 -40.28 -24.19
CA LYS A 157 9.45 -40.21 -25.54
C LYS A 157 9.02 -38.98 -26.34
N VAL A 158 8.01 -38.24 -25.87
CA VAL A 158 7.42 -37.09 -26.59
C VAL A 158 7.78 -35.76 -25.93
N ILE A 159 7.98 -35.75 -24.61
CA ILE A 159 8.41 -34.61 -23.82
C ILE A 159 9.94 -34.49 -23.89
#